data_AF-A0A8S3F8S2-F1
#
_entry.id   AF-A0A8S3F8S2-F1
#
_cell.length_a   1.000
_cell.length_b   1.000
_cell.length_c   1.000
_cell.angle_alpha   90.00
_cell.angle_beta   90.00
_cell.angle_gamma   90.00
#
_symmetry.space_group_name_H-M   'P 1'
#
loop_
_entity.id
_entity.type
_entity.pdbx_description
1 polymer ?
#
loop_
_entity_poly.entity_id
_entity_poly.type
_entity_poly.pdbx_seq_one_letter_code
_entity_poly.pdbx_strand_id
1 'polypeptide(L)'
;MLDEASNFLPNIKLVRQIGRSVPSLNVFIQNSNGALITAVYHKEAAESYVVPFGSDHPGHVFRNTVVTAITRGVRYSTTLSQFEEEIRQMKLMFFYNG
;
A
#
# COMPACT_ATOMS: atom_id res chain seq x y z
N MET A 1 26.35 -11.14 6.28
CA MET A 1 25.10 -10.79 6.98
C MET A 1 23.85 -10.83 6.11
N LEU A 2 23.69 -10.01 5.07
CA LEU A 2 22.45 -10.01 4.26
C LEU A 2 22.31 -11.23 3.33
N ASP A 3 23.43 -11.69 2.77
CA ASP A 3 23.46 -12.91 1.94
C ASP A 3 23.19 -14.17 2.79
N GLU A 4 23.69 -14.20 4.03
CA GLU A 4 23.39 -15.26 5.00
C GLU A 4 21.91 -15.28 5.39
N ALA A 5 21.28 -14.11 5.54
CA ALA A 5 19.84 -14.00 5.84
C ALA A 5 18.96 -14.47 4.67
N SER A 6 19.38 -14.22 3.42
CA SER A 6 18.66 -14.71 2.23
C SER A 6 18.78 -16.23 2.06
N ASN A 7 19.89 -16.82 2.54
CA ASN A 7 20.08 -18.27 2.55
C ASN A 7 19.29 -18.97 3.67
N PHE A 8 18.96 -18.26 4.76
CA PHE A 8 18.20 -18.82 5.88
C PHE A 8 16.70 -19.02 5.54
N LEU A 9 16.13 -18.16 4.70
CA LEU A 9 14.73 -18.22 4.29
C LEU A 9 14.65 -18.14 2.76
N PRO A 10 14.55 -19.27 2.04
CA PRO A 10 14.55 -19.32 0.56
C PRO A 10 13.45 -18.48 -0.09
N ASN A 11 12.39 -18.22 0.67
CA ASN A 11 11.19 -17.49 0.25
C ASN A 11 11.36 -15.97 0.38
N ILE A 12 12.41 -15.51 1.06
CA ILE A 12 12.67 -14.10 1.33
C ILE A 12 13.93 -13.70 0.58
N LYS A 13 13.75 -12.93 -0.50
CA LYS A 13 14.85 -12.31 -1.24
C LYS A 13 15.05 -10.88 -0.75
N LEU A 14 16.17 -10.62 -0.09
CA LEU A 14 16.54 -9.27 0.32
C LEU A 14 17.21 -8.57 -0.86
N VAL A 15 16.50 -7.65 -1.51
CA VAL A 15 17.06 -6.83 -2.59
C VAL A 15 17.59 -5.53 -2.00
N ARG A 16 18.91 -5.32 -2.11
CA ARG A 16 19.53 -4.05 -1.71
C ARG A 16 19.46 -3.07 -2.87
N GLN A 17 18.78 -1.95 -2.66
CA GLN A 17 18.73 -0.86 -3.64
C GLN A 17 19.11 0.46 -2.95
N ILE A 18 20.09 1.16 -3.53
CA ILE A 18 20.35 2.56 -3.21
C ILE A 18 19.62 3.36 -4.29
N GLY A 19 18.55 4.04 -3.90
CA GLY A 19 17.68 4.77 -4.82
C GLY A 19 17.15 6.06 -4.21
N ARG A 20 16.57 6.90 -5.05
CA ARG A 20 15.82 8.09 -4.58
C ARG A 20 14.46 7.73 -4.00
N SER A 21 14.03 6.48 -4.13
CA SER A 21 12.81 5.99 -3.53
C SER A 21 12.97 4.59 -2.96
N VAL A 22 12.11 4.25 -2.01
CA VAL A 22 12.03 2.92 -1.42
C VAL A 22 10.59 2.58 -1.07
N PRO A 23 10.06 1.43 -1.53
CA PRO A 23 8.84 0.87 -0.98
C PRO A 23 9.14 0.24 0.40
N SER A 24 8.39 0.63 1.43
CA SER A 24 8.52 0.09 2.78
C SER A 24 7.14 -0.19 3.36
N LEU A 25 6.83 -1.48 3.58
CA LEU A 25 5.52 -1.95 4.03
C LEU A 25 4.38 -1.45 3.12
N ASN A 26 3.71 -0.37 3.53
CA ASN A 26 2.57 0.26 2.86
C ASN A 26 2.86 1.70 2.41
N VAL A 27 4.11 2.16 2.53
CA VAL A 27 4.51 3.54 2.23
C VAL A 27 5.59 3.52 1.15
N PHE A 28 5.38 4.33 0.12
CA PHE A 28 6.39 4.65 -0.87
C PHE A 28 7.03 5.96 -0.45
N ILE A 29 8.34 5.94 -0.20
CA ILE A 29 9.11 7.12 0.22
C ILE A 29 9.97 7.52 -0.97
N GLN A 30 9.98 8.81 -1.31
CA GLN A 30 10.81 9.40 -2.35
C GLN A 30 11.51 10.65 -1.83
N ASN A 31 12.82 10.76 -2.07
CA ASN A 31 13.55 12.01 -1.88
C ASN A 31 13.37 12.89 -3.13
N SER A 32 12.73 14.04 -2.94
CA SER A 32 12.59 15.10 -3.92
C SER A 32 13.41 16.31 -3.46
N ASN A 33 14.61 16.47 -4.01
CA ASN A 33 15.51 17.60 -3.76
C ASN A 33 15.78 17.88 -2.27
N GLY A 34 15.96 16.83 -1.46
CA GLY A 34 16.23 16.95 -0.02
C GLY A 34 14.97 16.91 0.86
N ALA A 35 13.78 16.96 0.27
CA ALA A 35 12.52 16.73 0.98
C ALA A 35 12.05 15.27 0.79
N LEU A 36 11.56 14.65 1.87
CA LEU A 36 10.91 13.34 1.77
C LEU A 36 9.45 13.53 1.39
N ILE A 37 9.05 12.89 0.30
CA ILE A 37 7.67 12.79 -0.17
C ILE A 37 7.23 11.34 0.04
N THR A 38 6.06 11.17 0.62
CA THR A 38 5.45 9.85 0.85
C THR A 38 4.16 9.70 0.05
N ALA A 39 3.87 8.47 -0.35
CA ALA A 39 2.59 8.05 -0.90
C ALA A 39 2.24 6.65 -0.38
N VAL A 40 1.01 6.22 -0.59
CA VAL A 40 0.63 4.82 -0.36
C VAL A 40 1.37 3.93 -1.35
N TYR A 41 2.01 2.87 -0.83
CA TYR A 41 2.59 1.82 -1.66
C TYR A 41 1.59 0.69 -1.85
N HIS A 42 1.22 0.44 -3.11
CA HIS A 42 0.44 -0.73 -3.51
C HIS A 42 1.42 -1.79 -3.99
N LYS A 43 1.68 -2.78 -3.14
CA LYS A 43 2.45 -3.95 -3.55
C LYS A 43 1.71 -4.64 -4.69
N GLU A 44 2.44 -5.03 -5.74
CA GLU A 44 1.93 -5.92 -6.78
C GLU A 44 1.63 -7.30 -6.15
N ALA A 45 0.47 -7.43 -5.50
CA ALA A 45 -0.10 -8.71 -5.14
C ALA A 45 -0.85 -9.24 -6.37
N ALA A 46 -0.92 -10.57 -6.49
CA ALA A 46 -1.60 -11.22 -7.62
C ALA A 46 -3.06 -10.77 -7.76
N GLU A 47 -3.72 -10.39 -6.66
CA GLU A 47 -5.10 -9.86 -6.63
C GLU A 47 -5.26 -8.83 -5.50
N SER A 48 -5.90 -7.69 -5.79
CA SER A 48 -6.44 -6.79 -4.76
C SER A 48 -7.68 -7.44 -4.16
N TYR A 49 -7.48 -8.35 -3.21
CA TYR A 49 -8.59 -9.00 -2.52
C TYR A 49 -9.22 -8.04 -1.50
N VAL A 50 -10.32 -7.41 -1.87
CA VAL A 50 -11.25 -6.81 -0.91
C VAL A 50 -12.35 -7.82 -0.66
N VAL A 51 -12.74 -7.96 0.61
CA VAL A 51 -13.92 -8.75 0.99
C VAL A 51 -15.12 -8.29 0.14
N PRO A 52 -15.67 -9.13 -0.73
CA PRO A 52 -16.76 -8.72 -1.61
C PRO A 52 -17.98 -8.28 -0.80
N PHE A 53 -18.74 -7.30 -1.29
CA PHE A 53 -19.95 -6.83 -0.59
C PHE A 53 -21.01 -7.92 -0.39
N GLY A 54 -21.01 -8.95 -1.25
CA GLY A 54 -21.87 -10.14 -1.11
C GLY A 54 -21.38 -11.18 -0.10
N SER A 55 -20.23 -10.97 0.54
CA SER A 55 -19.71 -11.89 1.55
C SER A 55 -20.49 -11.74 2.87
N ASP A 56 -20.72 -12.86 3.56
CA ASP A 56 -21.43 -12.90 4.84
C ASP A 56 -20.53 -12.44 6.00
N HIS A 57 -20.21 -11.15 5.99
CA HIS A 57 -19.49 -10.50 7.09
C HIS A 57 -20.36 -9.45 7.78
N PRO A 58 -20.09 -9.18 9.07
CA PRO A 58 -20.77 -8.10 9.77
C PRO A 58 -20.58 -6.75 9.09
N GLY A 59 -21.62 -5.92 9.08
CA GLY A 59 -21.60 -4.57 8.47
C GLY A 59 -20.44 -3.66 8.92
N HIS A 60 -19.94 -3.84 10.15
CA HIS A 60 -18.81 -3.07 10.67
C HIS A 60 -17.49 -3.38 9.94
N VAL A 61 -17.32 -4.59 9.38
CA VAL A 61 -16.12 -4.98 8.63
C VAL A 61 -16.02 -4.14 7.35
N PHE A 62 -17.11 -4.03 6.59
CA PHE A 62 -17.15 -3.20 5.38
C PHE A 62 -16.86 -1.73 5.66
N ARG A 63 -17.48 -1.17 6.71
CA ARG A 63 -17.20 0.23 7.11
C ARG A 63 -15.75 0.42 7.52
N ASN A 64 -15.20 -0.50 8.30
CA ASN A 64 -13.82 -0.43 8.74
C ASN A 64 -12.84 -0.52 7.56
N THR A 65 -13.13 -1.30 6.53
CA THR A 65 -12.33 -1.36 5.30
C THR A 65 -12.23 0.02 4.64
N VAL A 66 -13.36 0.71 4.45
CA VAL A 66 -13.39 2.06 3.85
C VAL A 66 -12.64 3.07 4.73
N VAL A 67 -12.94 3.10 6.03
CA VAL A 67 -12.33 4.05 6.97
C VAL A 67 -10.82 3.84 7.06
N THR A 68 -10.37 2.58 7.11
CA THR A 68 -8.95 2.23 7.15
C THR A 68 -8.24 2.69 5.89
N ALA A 69 -8.83 2.44 4.71
CA ALA A 69 -8.24 2.82 3.44
C ALA A 69 -8.12 4.36 3.30
N ILE A 70 -9.17 5.11 3.67
CA ILE A 70 -9.12 6.59 3.68
C ILE A 70 -8.06 7.10 4.65
N THR A 71 -8.03 6.56 5.88
CA THR A 71 -7.06 6.95 6.90
C THR A 71 -5.63 6.68 6.45
N ARG A 72 -5.42 5.58 5.72
CA ARG A 72 -4.14 5.24 5.10
C ARG A 72 -3.72 6.30 4.08
N GLY A 73 -4.61 6.68 3.17
CA GLY A 73 -4.35 7.73 2.18
C GLY A 73 -3.98 9.06 2.81
N VAL A 74 -4.72 9.49 3.83
CA VAL A 74 -4.43 10.76 4.55
C VAL A 74 -3.08 10.70 5.26
N ARG A 75 -2.74 9.57 5.89
CA ARG A 75 -1.49 9.44 6.65
C ARG A 75 -0.25 9.34 5.78
N TYR A 76 -0.36 8.71 4.62
CA TYR A 76 0.82 8.36 3.80
C TYR A 76 1.03 9.29 2.62
N SER A 77 0.04 10.07 2.19
CA SER A 77 0.21 11.00 1.08
C SER A 77 0.71 12.36 1.57
N THR A 78 1.90 12.76 1.11
CA THR A 78 2.47 14.08 1.42
C THR A 78 1.77 15.20 0.65
N THR A 79 1.32 14.92 -0.57
CA THR A 79 0.66 15.91 -1.44
C THR A 79 -0.81 15.58 -1.67
N LEU A 80 -1.61 16.61 -1.98
CA LEU A 80 -3.02 16.44 -2.31
C LEU A 80 -3.20 15.52 -3.53
N SER A 81 -2.38 15.67 -4.56
CA SER A 81 -2.45 14.84 -5.76
C SER A 81 -2.22 13.35 -5.45
N GLN A 82 -1.30 13.01 -4.54
CA GLN A 82 -1.09 11.63 -4.10
C GLN A 82 -2.28 11.10 -3.31
N PHE A 83 -2.93 11.94 -2.50
CA PHE A 83 -4.14 11.57 -1.81
C PHE A 83 -5.32 11.34 -2.77
N GLU A 84 -5.50 12.21 -3.77
CA GLU A 84 -6.52 12.07 -4.80
C GLU A 84 -6.33 10.80 -5.64
N GLU A 85 -5.08 10.46 -5.98
CA GLU A 85 -4.76 9.22 -6.66
C GLU A 85 -5.12 7.99 -5.80
N GLU A 86 -4.81 8.03 -4.50
CA GLU A 86 -5.23 6.97 -3.57
C GLU A 86 -6.76 6.82 -3.51
N ILE A 87 -7.49 7.95 -3.48
CA ILE A 87 -8.96 7.96 -3.52
C ILE A 87 -9.48 7.32 -4.81
N ARG A 88 -8.83 7.61 -5.94
CA ARG A 88 -9.17 6.99 -7.23
C ARG A 88 -8.95 5.47 -7.21
N GLN A 89 -7.81 5.02 -6.69
CA GLN A 89 -7.50 3.59 -6.55
C GLN A 89 -8.52 2.89 -5.65
N MET A 90 -8.87 3.48 -4.51
CA MET A 90 -9.91 2.93 -3.62
C MET A 90 -11.27 2.81 -4.30
N LYS A 91 -11.69 3.83 -5.06
CA LYS A 91 -12.96 3.78 -5.82
C LYS A 91 -12.97 2.65 -6.84
N LEU A 92 -11.88 2.47 -7.59
CA LEU A 92 -11.75 1.37 -8.54
C LEU A 92 -11.80 0.03 -7.82
N MET A 93 -11.04 -0.10 -6.72
CA MET A 93 -11.01 -1.30 -5.91
C MET A 93 -12.41 -1.70 -5.42
N PHE A 94 -13.21 -0.77 -4.87
CA PHE A 94 -14.58 -1.08 -4.46
C PHE A 94 -15.49 -1.37 -5.66
N PHE A 95 -15.37 -0.62 -6.75
CA PHE A 95 -16.18 -0.86 -7.96
C PHE A 95 -15.98 -2.27 -8.53
N TYR A 96 -14.75 -2.78 -8.54
CA TYR A 96 -14.46 -4.13 -9.04
C TYR A 96 -14.82 -5.25 -8.07
N ASN A 97 -14.93 -4.98 -6.76
CA ASN A 97 -15.15 -6.00 -5.73
C ASN A 97 -16.57 -6.02 -5.15
N GLY A 98 -17.48 -5.16 -5.64
CA GLY A 98 -18.89 -5.13 -5.26
C GLY A 98 -19.20 -4.11 -4.18
#